data_AF-A0A3S4I5N3-F1
#
_entry.id   AF-A0A3S4I5N3-F1
#
_cell.length_a   1.000
_cell.length_b   1.000
_cell.length_c   1.000
_cell.angle_alpha   90.00
_cell.angle_beta   90.00
_cell.angle_gamma   90.00
#
_symmetry.space_group_name_H-M   'P 1'
#
loop_
_entity.id
_entity.type
_entity.pdbx_description
1 polymer ?
#
loop_
_entity_poly.entity_id
_entity_poly.type
_entity_poly.pdbx_seq_one_letter_code
_entity_poly.pdbx_strand_id
1 'polypeptide(L)'
;MRLHGTEWSETQQFHRYLDAHWRRWSQEMSDVAAQALQEQWARISERTGGNQWLTRERVRGAGNTKFARRLPPCRCRSHVWRSFAHCREIWRKCLAWLQDSEGSRQQHNQAYADAMLEAHADFFTQIESSPLNPSQARAVVNGESSLLVLAGAGSGKTSVLVARAGWLLARGQADAGQILLLAFGRKAAEEMDERIRERLHTEEITARTFHSLALYIIQQGSKKAPVVSKLESDATARHQLFLRTWRQQCSEKKAQAKGWRQWLEEGDAVGSAGR
;
A
#
# COMPACT_ATOMS: atom_id res chain seq x y z
N MET A 1 -7.13 -2.33 -73.48
CA MET A 1 -7.14 -3.67 -72.83
C MET A 1 -8.22 -3.62 -71.76
N ARG A 2 -9.27 -4.44 -71.85
CA ARG A 2 -10.38 -4.43 -70.88
C ARG A 2 -10.14 -5.49 -69.82
N LEU A 3 -10.20 -5.11 -68.54
CA LEU A 3 -10.15 -6.05 -67.43
C LEU A 3 -11.60 -6.23 -66.96
N HIS A 4 -12.16 -7.44 -67.06
CA HIS A 4 -13.54 -7.75 -66.62
C HIS A 4 -14.63 -6.78 -67.13
N GLY A 5 -14.55 -6.36 -68.40
CA GLY A 5 -15.60 -5.56 -69.04
C GLY A 5 -15.54 -4.04 -68.79
N THR A 6 -14.58 -3.55 -68.02
CA THR A 6 -14.34 -2.09 -67.82
C THR A 6 -13.12 -1.62 -68.62
N GLU A 7 -13.17 -0.39 -69.13
CA GLU A 7 -12.03 0.26 -69.80
C GLU A 7 -10.92 0.50 -68.76
N TRP A 8 -9.69 0.07 -69.08
CA TRP A 8 -8.56 0.18 -68.15
C TRP A 8 -8.27 1.62 -67.70
N SER A 9 -8.51 2.60 -68.57
CA SER A 9 -8.39 4.03 -68.26
C SER A 9 -9.39 4.49 -67.19
N GLU A 10 -10.65 4.02 -67.28
CA GLU A 10 -11.70 4.31 -66.30
C GLU A 10 -11.38 3.66 -64.95
N THR A 11 -10.89 2.42 -64.96
CA THR A 11 -10.45 1.71 -63.75
C THR A 11 -9.27 2.42 -63.08
N GLN A 12 -8.30 2.92 -63.85
CA GLN A 12 -7.20 3.73 -63.30
C GLN A 12 -7.67 5.08 -62.75
N GLN A 13 -8.65 5.71 -63.38
CA GLN A 13 -9.20 6.99 -62.91
C GLN A 13 -9.98 6.79 -61.61
N PHE A 14 -10.81 5.75 -61.53
CA PHE A 14 -11.54 5.37 -60.32
C PHE A 14 -10.59 4.99 -59.18
N HIS A 15 -9.53 4.22 -59.46
CA HIS A 15 -8.49 3.91 -58.49
C HIS A 15 -7.80 5.17 -57.95
N ARG A 16 -7.40 6.09 -58.83
CA ARG A 16 -6.79 7.37 -58.41
C ARG A 16 -7.74 8.22 -57.57
N TYR A 17 -9.03 8.25 -57.92
CA TYR A 17 -10.05 8.93 -57.14
C TYR A 17 -10.21 8.33 -55.73
N LEU A 18 -10.35 7.01 -55.64
CA LEU A 18 -10.43 6.30 -54.36
C LEU A 18 -9.17 6.47 -53.51
N ASP A 19 -7.98 6.35 -54.11
CA ASP A 19 -6.71 6.54 -53.39
C ASP A 19 -6.58 7.97 -52.86
N ALA A 20 -6.95 8.98 -53.64
CA ALA A 20 -6.94 10.38 -53.20
C ALA A 20 -7.91 10.63 -52.03
N HIS A 21 -9.14 10.11 -52.12
CA HIS A 21 -10.13 10.20 -51.04
C HIS A 21 -9.69 9.44 -49.78
N TRP A 22 -9.16 8.24 -49.94
CA TRP A 22 -8.62 7.45 -48.85
C TRP A 22 -7.47 8.17 -48.14
N ARG A 23 -6.48 8.68 -48.90
CA ARG A 23 -5.35 9.44 -48.34
C ARG A 23 -5.81 10.65 -47.53
N ARG A 24 -6.72 11.45 -48.08
CA ARG A 24 -7.27 12.63 -47.41
C ARG A 24 -7.96 12.27 -46.10
N TRP A 25 -8.90 11.33 -46.16
CA TRP A 25 -9.61 10.85 -44.96
C TRP A 25 -8.64 10.26 -43.92
N SER A 26 -7.63 9.52 -44.38
CA SER A 26 -6.65 8.89 -43.51
C SER A 26 -5.78 9.89 -42.76
N GLN A 27 -5.43 11.01 -43.40
CA GLN A 27 -4.68 12.10 -42.79
C GLN A 27 -5.53 12.83 -41.75
N GLU A 28 -6.77 13.19 -42.11
CA GLU A 28 -7.72 13.84 -41.19
C GLU A 28 -7.99 12.97 -39.94
N MET A 29 -8.18 11.66 -40.11
CA MET A 29 -8.37 10.74 -38.99
C MET A 29 -7.10 10.53 -38.17
N SER A 30 -5.92 10.54 -38.79
CA SER A 30 -4.64 10.48 -38.10
C SER A 30 -4.47 11.68 -37.16
N ASP A 31 -4.84 12.88 -37.61
CA ASP A 31 -4.69 14.12 -36.83
C ASP A 31 -5.70 14.17 -35.66
N VAL A 32 -6.96 13.83 -35.92
CA VAL A 32 -8.00 13.72 -34.86
C VAL A 32 -7.60 12.70 -33.80
N ALA A 33 -7.07 11.55 -34.22
CA ALA A 33 -6.63 10.51 -33.30
C ALA A 33 -5.37 10.89 -32.52
N ALA A 34 -4.42 11.56 -33.18
CA ALA A 34 -3.23 12.09 -32.52
C ALA A 34 -3.63 13.08 -31.41
N GLN A 35 -4.55 14.01 -31.68
CA GLN A 35 -5.05 14.95 -30.69
C GLN A 35 -5.72 14.24 -29.50
N ALA A 36 -6.64 13.30 -29.77
CA ALA A 36 -7.31 12.54 -28.72
C ALA A 36 -6.30 11.75 -27.85
N LEU A 37 -5.28 11.15 -28.48
CA LEU A 37 -4.22 10.42 -27.78
C LEU A 37 -3.30 11.33 -26.98
N GLN A 38 -2.96 12.52 -27.50
CA GLN A 38 -2.20 13.53 -26.77
C GLN A 38 -2.94 13.98 -25.51
N GLU A 39 -4.24 14.26 -25.62
CA GLU A 39 -5.06 14.61 -24.46
C GLU A 39 -5.12 13.48 -23.41
N GLN A 40 -5.22 12.22 -23.85
CA GLN A 40 -5.16 11.10 -22.92
C GLN A 40 -3.78 10.95 -22.28
N TRP A 41 -2.72 11.08 -23.06
CA TRP A 41 -1.35 11.01 -22.56
C TRP A 41 -1.04 12.12 -21.57
N ALA A 42 -1.48 13.35 -21.84
CA ALA A 42 -1.33 14.49 -20.94
C ALA A 42 -2.00 14.21 -19.59
N ARG A 43 -3.21 13.63 -19.58
CA ARG A 43 -3.90 13.24 -18.34
C ARG A 43 -3.24 12.09 -17.61
N ILE A 44 -2.72 11.09 -18.33
CA ILE A 44 -1.94 10.00 -17.72
C ILE A 44 -0.70 10.64 -17.07
N SER A 45 0.03 11.45 -17.82
CA SER A 45 1.24 12.13 -17.37
C SER A 45 0.99 13.12 -16.23
N GLU A 46 -0.17 13.76 -16.15
CA GLU A 46 -0.54 14.60 -15.01
C GLU A 46 -0.80 13.77 -13.74
N ARG A 47 -1.41 12.58 -13.89
CA ARG A 47 -1.71 11.67 -12.77
C ARG A 47 -0.51 10.85 -12.32
N THR A 48 0.38 10.51 -13.25
CA THR A 48 1.59 9.72 -13.01
C THR A 48 2.83 10.58 -12.84
N GLY A 49 2.78 11.84 -13.28
CA GLY A 49 3.90 12.76 -13.23
C GLY A 49 4.00 13.46 -11.88
N GLY A 50 5.20 13.97 -11.63
CA GLY A 50 5.55 14.69 -10.42
C GLY A 50 6.47 13.90 -9.49
N ASN A 51 7.08 14.63 -8.56
CA ASN A 51 7.96 14.09 -7.54
C ASN A 51 7.13 13.50 -6.38
N GLN A 52 6.25 12.54 -6.68
CA GLN A 52 5.34 11.90 -5.74
C GLN A 52 5.23 10.40 -5.98
N TRP A 53 4.90 9.67 -4.91
CA TRP A 53 4.59 8.25 -4.99
C TRP A 53 3.30 7.99 -5.78
N LEU A 54 3.35 7.04 -6.71
CA LEU A 54 2.21 6.61 -7.51
C LEU A 54 1.52 5.41 -6.86
N THR A 55 0.44 5.69 -6.13
CA THR A 55 -0.36 4.67 -5.43
C THR A 55 -1.16 3.79 -6.39
N ARG A 56 -1.47 2.57 -5.96
CA ARG A 56 -2.32 1.65 -6.75
C ARG A 56 -3.71 2.21 -7.03
N GLU A 57 -4.26 2.97 -6.09
CA GLU A 57 -5.56 3.62 -6.24
C GLU A 57 -5.56 4.65 -7.39
N ARG A 58 -4.52 5.48 -7.48
CA ARG A 58 -4.35 6.47 -8.55
C ARG A 58 -4.28 5.81 -9.93
N VAL A 59 -3.58 4.67 -10.04
CA VAL A 59 -3.45 3.93 -11.30
C VAL A 59 -4.75 3.21 -11.69
N ARG A 60 -5.46 2.61 -10.73
CA ARG A 60 -6.75 1.93 -11.00
C ARG A 60 -7.78 2.87 -11.62
N GLY A 61 -7.80 4.14 -11.21
CA GLY A 61 -8.69 5.17 -11.77
C GLY A 61 -8.34 5.65 -13.19
N ALA A 62 -7.15 5.31 -13.70
CA ALA A 62 -6.71 5.65 -15.06
C ALA A 62 -6.90 4.49 -16.06
N GLY A 63 -6.88 3.24 -15.59
CA GLY A 63 -6.93 2.05 -16.45
C GLY A 63 -8.30 1.63 -17.00
N ASN A 64 -9.44 2.10 -16.45
CA ASN A 64 -10.72 1.44 -16.73
C ASN A 64 -11.75 2.30 -17.50
N THR A 65 -12.24 1.73 -18.62
CA THR A 65 -13.44 2.05 -19.43
C THR A 65 -13.55 3.36 -20.24
N LYS A 66 -12.84 4.45 -19.90
CA LYS A 66 -12.98 5.72 -20.66
C LYS A 66 -12.03 5.88 -21.85
N PHE A 67 -10.85 5.26 -21.83
CA PHE A 67 -9.86 5.38 -22.90
C PHE A 67 -10.38 4.79 -24.22
N ALA A 68 -10.86 3.53 -24.19
CA ALA A 68 -11.39 2.85 -25.37
C ALA A 68 -12.68 3.49 -25.94
N ARG A 69 -13.49 4.12 -25.09
CA ARG A 69 -14.74 4.79 -25.50
C ARG A 69 -14.53 6.18 -26.15
N ARG A 70 -13.35 6.79 -25.96
CA ARG A 70 -13.03 8.15 -26.41
C ARG A 70 -12.15 8.20 -27.65
N LEU A 71 -11.57 7.06 -28.02
CA LEU A 71 -11.01 6.93 -29.36
C LEU A 71 -12.18 7.13 -30.34
N PRO A 72 -11.99 7.91 -31.41
CA PRO A 72 -13.04 8.08 -32.40
C PRO A 72 -13.52 6.70 -32.85
N PRO A 73 -14.83 6.52 -33.16
CA PRO A 73 -15.42 5.27 -33.60
C PRO A 73 -14.95 4.89 -35.01
N CYS A 74 -13.68 5.09 -35.31
CA CYS A 74 -13.00 4.49 -36.42
C CYS A 74 -13.09 2.99 -36.20
N ARG A 75 -13.96 2.31 -36.94
CA ARG A 75 -14.02 0.85 -37.12
C ARG A 75 -12.74 0.31 -37.80
N CYS A 76 -11.61 0.99 -37.60
CA CYS A 76 -10.32 0.62 -38.13
C CYS A 76 -9.72 -0.39 -37.17
N ARG A 77 -9.47 -1.61 -37.66
CA ARG A 77 -8.74 -2.64 -36.92
C ARG A 77 -7.44 -2.04 -36.37
N SER A 78 -7.01 -2.49 -35.19
CA SER A 78 -5.78 -2.08 -34.47
C SER A 78 -4.52 -1.98 -35.35
N HIS A 79 -4.45 -2.70 -36.46
CA HIS A 79 -3.37 -2.68 -37.43
C HIS A 79 -3.29 -1.38 -38.27
N VAL A 80 -4.41 -0.71 -38.55
CA VAL A 80 -4.44 0.51 -39.39
C VAL A 80 -3.84 1.71 -38.65
N TRP A 81 -4.01 1.76 -37.33
CA TRP A 81 -3.44 2.81 -36.48
C TRP A 81 -1.91 2.83 -36.44
N ARG A 82 -1.27 1.67 -36.70
CA ARG A 82 0.19 1.58 -36.81
C ARG A 82 0.70 2.25 -38.09
N SER A 83 -0.14 2.41 -39.10
CA SER A 83 0.23 2.97 -40.41
C SER A 83 0.32 4.48 -40.40
N PHE A 84 -0.42 5.16 -39.51
CA PHE A 84 -0.46 6.62 -39.42
C PHE A 84 0.75 7.20 -38.71
N ALA A 85 1.54 8.03 -39.41
CA ALA A 85 2.79 8.58 -38.90
C ALA A 85 2.59 9.46 -37.66
N HIS A 86 1.57 10.32 -37.65
CA HIS A 86 1.37 11.32 -36.58
C HIS A 86 0.87 10.74 -35.25
N CYS A 87 0.13 9.62 -35.26
CA CYS A 87 -0.40 9.04 -34.03
C CYS A 87 0.38 7.81 -33.52
N ARG A 88 1.31 7.25 -34.32
CA ARG A 88 2.00 5.97 -34.03
C ARG A 88 2.76 5.97 -32.71
N GLU A 89 3.55 6.99 -32.42
CA GLU A 89 4.42 7.00 -31.23
C GLU A 89 3.63 7.17 -29.94
N ILE A 90 2.66 8.08 -29.93
CA ILE A 90 1.82 8.34 -28.76
C ILE A 90 0.89 7.16 -28.52
N TRP A 91 0.37 6.54 -29.60
CA TRP A 91 -0.34 5.27 -29.52
C TRP A 91 0.51 4.19 -28.88
N ARG A 92 1.78 4.02 -29.30
CA ARG A 92 2.71 3.05 -28.69
C ARG A 92 2.94 3.32 -27.21
N LYS A 93 3.14 4.57 -26.80
CA LYS A 93 3.32 4.94 -25.39
C LYS A 93 2.08 4.65 -24.55
N CYS A 94 0.90 5.06 -25.04
CA CYS A 94 -0.37 4.80 -24.35
C CYS A 94 -0.66 3.30 -24.27
N LEU A 95 -0.42 2.55 -25.36
CA LEU A 95 -0.63 1.11 -25.40
C LEU A 95 0.33 0.38 -24.46
N ALA A 96 1.61 0.76 -24.42
CA ALA A 96 2.60 0.18 -23.51
C ALA A 96 2.19 0.39 -22.05
N TRP A 97 1.77 1.61 -21.69
CA TRP A 97 1.29 1.90 -20.35
C TRP A 97 -0.01 1.16 -20.00
N LEU A 98 -0.94 1.01 -20.95
CA LEU A 98 -2.18 0.25 -20.75
C LEU A 98 -1.94 -1.26 -20.66
N GLN A 99 -0.94 -1.78 -21.37
CA GLN A 99 -0.56 -3.19 -21.35
C GLN A 99 0.19 -3.55 -20.06
N ASP A 100 1.03 -2.63 -19.56
CA ASP A 100 1.80 -2.83 -18.33
C ASP A 100 1.79 -1.60 -17.41
N SER A 101 0.61 -1.35 -16.83
CA SER A 101 0.43 -0.24 -15.89
C SER A 101 1.19 -0.47 -14.58
N GLU A 102 1.36 -1.74 -14.18
CA GLU A 102 2.02 -2.09 -12.92
C GLU A 102 3.54 -2.00 -13.02
N GLY A 103 4.15 -2.48 -14.10
CA GLY A 103 5.59 -2.30 -14.34
C GLY A 103 5.98 -0.83 -14.49
N SER A 104 5.18 -0.05 -15.23
CA SER A 104 5.36 1.40 -15.33
C SER A 104 5.30 2.09 -13.96
N ARG A 105 4.36 1.68 -13.11
CA ARG A 105 4.20 2.20 -11.75
C ARG A 105 5.38 1.83 -10.84
N GLN A 106 5.84 0.58 -10.93
CA GLN A 106 6.99 0.12 -10.15
C GLN A 106 8.26 0.88 -10.52
N GLN A 107 8.52 1.08 -11.82
CA GLN A 107 9.67 1.84 -12.29
C GLN A 107 9.63 3.31 -11.82
N HIS A 108 8.47 3.96 -11.89
CA HIS A 108 8.27 5.32 -11.36
C HIS A 108 8.54 5.38 -9.86
N ASN A 109 7.92 4.50 -9.08
CA ASN A 109 8.08 4.47 -7.63
C ASN A 109 9.50 4.12 -7.19
N GLN A 110 10.19 3.29 -7.97
CA GLN A 110 11.60 2.96 -7.77
C GLN A 110 12.47 4.21 -7.94
N ALA A 111 12.31 4.93 -9.06
CA ALA A 111 13.04 6.17 -9.32
C ALA A 111 12.74 7.25 -8.26
N TYR A 112 11.47 7.38 -7.86
CA TYR A 112 11.08 8.28 -6.77
C TYR A 112 11.73 7.88 -5.44
N ALA A 113 11.73 6.60 -5.09
CA ALA A 113 12.37 6.12 -3.87
C ALA A 113 13.87 6.43 -3.88
N ASP A 114 14.56 6.10 -4.98
CA ASP A 114 15.99 6.33 -5.11
C ASP A 114 16.34 7.83 -4.96
N ALA A 115 15.57 8.72 -5.60
CA ALA A 115 15.73 10.16 -5.45
C ALA A 115 15.47 10.66 -4.01
N MET A 116 14.49 10.09 -3.30
CA MET A 116 14.22 10.45 -1.91
C MET A 116 15.31 9.95 -0.96
N LEU A 117 15.84 8.75 -1.19
CA LEU A 117 16.92 8.16 -0.40
C LEU A 117 18.20 9.00 -0.53
N GLU A 118 18.50 9.49 -1.73
CA GLU A 118 19.64 10.38 -1.99
C GLU A 118 19.43 11.77 -1.37
N ALA A 119 18.29 12.40 -1.63
CA ALA A 119 18.01 13.76 -1.16
C ALA A 119 17.89 13.88 0.38
N HIS A 120 17.55 12.78 1.07
CA HIS A 120 17.36 12.75 2.52
C HIS A 120 18.30 11.73 3.19
N ALA A 121 19.50 11.52 2.64
CA ALA A 121 20.45 10.55 3.16
C ALA A 121 20.73 10.73 4.66
N ASP A 122 20.94 11.98 5.10
CA ASP A 122 21.21 12.32 6.50
C ASP A 122 20.10 11.85 7.44
N PHE A 123 18.83 11.98 7.03
CA PHE A 123 17.69 11.49 7.79
C PHE A 123 17.79 9.98 8.03
N PHE A 124 18.03 9.19 6.98
CA PHE A 124 18.09 7.73 7.09
C PHE A 124 19.32 7.22 7.86
N THR A 125 20.37 8.02 7.92
CA THR A 125 21.59 7.73 8.70
C THR A 125 21.42 8.07 10.19
N GLN A 126 20.69 9.15 10.51
CA GLN A 126 20.66 9.71 11.87
C GLN A 126 19.38 9.43 12.67
N ILE A 127 18.28 9.08 12.00
CA ILE A 127 16.96 8.88 12.67
C ILE A 127 16.98 7.80 13.75
N GLU A 128 17.89 6.85 13.66
CA GLU A 128 17.99 5.70 14.56
C GLU A 128 19.41 5.49 15.08
N SER A 129 19.56 4.60 16.07
CA SER A 129 20.88 4.30 16.66
C SER A 129 21.90 3.77 15.65
N SER A 130 21.42 3.24 14.53
CA SER A 130 22.24 2.77 13.43
C SER A 130 21.54 3.14 12.12
N PRO A 131 22.30 3.39 11.03
CA PRO A 131 21.73 3.73 9.75
C PRO A 131 20.75 2.67 9.26
N LEU A 132 19.63 3.10 8.68
CA LEU A 132 18.68 2.18 8.06
C LEU A 132 19.32 1.54 6.82
N ASN A 133 19.13 0.23 6.67
CA ASN A 133 19.54 -0.45 5.44
C ASN A 133 18.61 -0.05 4.27
N PRO A 134 19.03 -0.30 3.00
CA PRO A 134 18.25 0.13 1.84
C PRO A 134 16.81 -0.38 1.82
N SER A 135 16.56 -1.62 2.27
CA SER A 135 15.21 -2.18 2.32
C SER A 135 14.32 -1.50 3.36
N GLN A 136 14.88 -1.17 4.53
CA GLN A 136 14.20 -0.40 5.59
C GLN A 136 13.89 1.02 5.12
N ALA A 137 14.87 1.72 4.53
CA ALA A 137 14.68 3.07 4.00
C ALA A 137 13.61 3.10 2.89
N ARG A 138 13.62 2.12 1.97
CA ARG A 138 12.57 1.97 0.96
C ARG A 138 11.18 1.75 1.57
N ALA A 139 11.08 0.97 2.66
CA ALA A 139 9.81 0.80 3.38
C ALA A 139 9.35 2.13 4.02
N VAL A 140 10.28 2.93 4.56
CA VAL A 140 10.01 4.25 5.14
C VAL A 140 9.57 5.27 4.10
N VAL A 141 10.07 5.23 2.86
CA VAL A 141 9.69 6.19 1.79
C VAL A 141 8.41 5.80 1.06
N ASN A 142 8.04 4.53 1.10
CA ASN A 142 6.88 4.00 0.37
C ASN A 142 5.59 4.79 0.69
N GLY A 143 4.96 5.36 -0.34
CA GLY A 143 3.80 6.23 -0.21
C GLY A 143 2.45 5.55 -0.45
N GLU A 144 2.38 4.21 -0.46
CA GLU A 144 1.09 3.52 -0.51
C GLU A 144 0.25 3.85 0.73
N SER A 145 -1.07 3.85 0.55
CA SER A 145 -2.03 4.01 1.66
C SER A 145 -1.98 2.84 2.64
N SER A 146 -1.71 1.64 2.12
CA SER A 146 -1.55 0.42 2.92
C SER A 146 -0.29 -0.32 2.48
N LEU A 147 0.59 -0.60 3.44
CA LEU A 147 1.86 -1.29 3.22
C LEU A 147 2.03 -2.44 4.21
N LEU A 148 2.34 -3.64 3.68
CA LEU A 148 2.76 -4.79 4.47
C LEU A 148 4.29 -4.91 4.38
N VAL A 149 4.96 -4.86 5.54
CA VAL A 149 6.41 -5.07 5.65
C VAL A 149 6.67 -6.45 6.23
N LEU A 150 7.27 -7.33 5.43
CA LEU A 150 7.68 -8.66 5.88
C LEU A 150 9.05 -8.58 6.55
N ALA A 151 9.10 -8.93 7.84
CA ALA A 151 10.28 -8.66 8.66
C ALA A 151 10.53 -9.78 9.68
N GLY A 152 11.70 -10.43 9.58
CA GLY A 152 12.14 -11.48 10.49
C GLY A 152 12.44 -10.98 11.91
N ALA A 153 12.77 -11.90 12.83
CA ALA A 153 13.30 -11.53 14.13
C ALA A 153 14.60 -10.70 13.97
N GLY A 154 14.80 -9.69 14.81
CA GLY A 154 16.01 -8.83 14.77
C GLY A 154 16.15 -7.87 13.59
N SER A 155 15.23 -7.88 12.60
CA SER A 155 15.33 -7.06 11.38
C SER A 155 15.03 -5.55 11.53
N GLY A 156 14.91 -5.03 12.76
CA GLY A 156 14.65 -3.61 13.00
C GLY A 156 13.20 -3.15 12.72
N LYS A 157 12.20 -4.01 12.94
CA LYS A 157 10.76 -3.67 12.76
C LYS A 157 10.36 -2.37 13.44
N THR A 158 10.72 -2.22 14.71
CA THR A 158 10.42 -1.02 15.50
C THR A 158 11.12 0.21 14.93
N SER A 159 12.38 0.07 14.50
CA SER A 159 13.15 1.15 13.85
C SER A 159 12.47 1.65 12.59
N VAL A 160 11.92 0.75 11.76
CA VAL A 160 11.17 1.13 10.56
C VAL A 160 9.89 1.90 10.91
N LEU A 161 9.16 1.48 11.96
CA LEU A 161 7.95 2.17 12.40
C LEU A 161 8.25 3.58 12.92
N VAL A 162 9.27 3.73 13.77
CA VAL A 162 9.70 5.03 14.32
C VAL A 162 10.20 5.95 13.20
N ALA A 163 11.07 5.44 12.33
CA ALA A 163 11.56 6.21 11.20
C ALA A 163 10.44 6.59 10.21
N ARG A 164 9.43 5.73 10.04
CA ARG A 164 8.24 6.07 9.23
C ARG A 164 7.43 7.19 9.86
N ALA A 165 7.21 7.17 11.17
CA ALA A 165 6.54 8.28 11.85
C ALA A 165 7.33 9.59 11.69
N GLY A 166 8.65 9.55 11.92
CA GLY A 166 9.54 10.70 11.70
C GLY A 166 9.53 11.20 10.26
N TRP A 167 9.49 10.29 9.28
CA TRP A 167 9.44 10.64 7.86
C TRP A 167 8.14 11.38 7.50
N LEU A 168 6.99 10.92 8.01
CA LEU A 168 5.71 11.57 7.78
C LEU A 168 5.68 12.99 8.35
N LEU A 169 6.25 13.18 9.55
CA LEU A 169 6.40 14.51 10.16
C LEU A 169 7.34 15.41 9.36
N ALA A 170 8.55 14.94 9.07
CA ALA A 170 9.57 15.72 8.36
C ALA A 170 9.11 16.16 6.97
N ARG A 171 8.25 15.36 6.33
CA ARG A 171 7.66 15.66 5.03
C ARG A 171 6.36 16.47 5.08
N GLY A 172 5.85 16.79 6.28
CA GLY A 172 4.56 17.46 6.46
C GLY A 172 3.38 16.66 5.90
N GLN A 173 3.49 15.33 5.88
CA GLN A 173 2.43 14.43 5.37
C GLN A 173 1.39 14.08 6.45
N ALA A 174 1.75 14.26 7.72
CA ALA A 174 0.87 14.12 8.85
C ALA A 174 1.38 14.99 10.01
N ASP A 175 0.46 15.47 10.84
CA ASP A 175 0.78 16.06 12.14
C ASP A 175 0.98 14.93 13.18
N ALA A 176 1.69 15.20 14.28
CA ALA A 176 2.00 14.18 15.28
C ALA A 176 0.75 13.54 15.90
N GLY A 177 -0.28 14.34 16.22
CA GLY A 177 -1.58 13.83 16.69
C GLY A 177 -2.37 13.00 15.68
N GLN A 178 -1.96 12.96 14.39
CA GLN A 178 -2.58 12.13 13.35
C GLN A 178 -1.93 10.74 13.24
N ILE A 179 -0.84 10.48 13.97
CA ILE A 179 -0.08 9.24 13.92
C ILE A 179 -0.42 8.38 15.15
N LEU A 180 -0.89 7.16 14.91
CA LEU A 180 -1.15 6.15 15.95
C LEU A 180 -0.24 4.94 15.72
N LEU A 181 0.50 4.56 16.76
CA LEU A 181 1.31 3.35 16.77
C LEU A 181 0.63 2.27 17.61
N LEU A 182 0.65 1.03 17.14
CA LEU A 182 0.03 -0.10 17.83
C LEU A 182 0.99 -1.27 18.05
N ALA A 183 0.93 -1.84 19.25
CA ALA A 183 1.67 -3.03 19.63
C ALA A 183 0.77 -4.04 20.35
N PHE A 184 1.18 -5.32 20.38
CA PHE A 184 0.44 -6.35 21.11
C PHE A 184 0.71 -6.32 22.62
N GLY A 185 1.98 -6.19 23.02
CA GLY A 185 2.38 -6.19 24.43
C GLY A 185 2.58 -4.78 24.98
N ARG A 186 2.32 -4.58 26.29
CA ARG A 186 2.54 -3.30 26.99
C ARG A 186 4.00 -2.84 26.88
N LYS A 187 4.94 -3.73 27.18
CA LYS A 187 6.38 -3.46 27.08
C LYS A 187 6.79 -2.97 25.68
N ALA A 188 6.24 -3.56 24.61
CA ALA A 188 6.55 -3.14 23.25
C ALA A 188 5.94 -1.77 22.89
N ALA A 189 4.80 -1.41 23.48
CA ALA A 189 4.24 -0.07 23.34
C ALA A 189 5.08 0.96 24.10
N GLU A 190 5.46 0.66 25.35
CA GLU A 190 6.32 1.52 26.19
C GLU A 190 7.69 1.78 25.55
N GLU A 191 8.36 0.72 25.07
CA GLU A 191 9.64 0.84 24.34
C GLU A 191 9.50 1.69 23.06
N MET A 192 8.35 1.61 22.38
CA MET A 192 8.10 2.38 21.16
C MET A 192 7.86 3.87 21.49
N ASP A 193 7.13 4.17 22.57
CA ASP A 193 6.92 5.54 23.06
C ASP A 193 8.22 6.20 23.50
N GLU A 194 9.05 5.48 24.26
CA GLU A 194 10.37 5.97 24.68
C GLU A 194 11.23 6.32 23.46
N ARG A 195 11.29 5.40 22.49
CA ARG A 195 12.05 5.60 21.25
C ARG A 195 11.52 6.78 20.41
N ILE A 196 10.21 6.98 20.34
CA ILE A 196 9.62 8.14 19.65
C ILE A 196 10.03 9.44 20.34
N ARG A 197 9.95 9.50 21.68
CA ARG A 197 10.36 10.68 22.45
C ARG A 197 11.84 10.99 22.26
N GLU A 198 12.69 9.97 22.28
CA GLU A 198 14.14 10.11 22.09
C GLU A 198 14.51 10.57 20.68
N ARG A 199 13.86 10.03 19.64
CA ARG A 199 14.25 10.25 18.23
C ARG A 199 13.55 11.41 17.57
N LEU A 200 12.29 11.65 17.91
CA LEU A 200 11.44 12.65 17.27
C LEU A 200 11.17 13.85 18.18
N HIS A 201 11.60 13.80 19.44
CA HIS A 201 11.43 14.86 20.44
C HIS A 201 9.97 15.32 20.57
N THR A 202 9.04 14.39 20.47
CA THR A 202 7.59 14.62 20.58
C THR A 202 6.96 13.64 21.56
N GLU A 203 5.95 14.11 22.27
CA GLU A 203 5.08 13.29 23.13
C GLU A 203 3.66 13.16 22.54
N GLU A 204 3.40 13.80 21.40
CA GLU A 204 2.07 13.80 20.77
C GLU A 204 1.76 12.49 20.04
N ILE A 205 2.79 11.77 19.58
CA ILE A 205 2.62 10.44 19.00
C ILE A 205 2.55 9.44 20.15
N THR A 206 1.44 8.71 20.25
CA THR A 206 1.24 7.68 21.28
C THR A 206 1.24 6.28 20.67
N ALA A 207 2.09 5.40 21.22
CA ALA A 207 2.04 3.97 21.04
C ALA A 207 1.08 3.33 22.04
N ARG A 208 0.14 2.53 21.55
CA ARG A 208 -0.89 1.90 22.36
C ARG A 208 -0.93 0.41 22.13
N THR A 209 -1.36 -0.32 23.15
CA THR A 209 -1.89 -1.67 22.91
C THR A 209 -3.30 -1.59 22.33
N PHE A 210 -3.72 -2.63 21.61
CA PHE A 210 -5.11 -2.73 21.12
C PHE A 210 -6.15 -2.52 22.23
N HIS A 211 -5.92 -3.12 23.40
CA HIS A 211 -6.80 -2.96 24.56
C HIS A 211 -6.84 -1.52 25.07
N SER A 212 -5.67 -0.87 25.20
CA SER A 212 -5.61 0.53 25.63
C SER A 212 -6.22 1.50 24.62
N LEU A 213 -6.14 1.20 23.32
CA LEU A 213 -6.83 1.97 22.28
C LEU A 213 -8.35 1.81 22.42
N ALA A 214 -8.83 0.57 22.58
CA ALA A 214 -10.26 0.31 22.73
C ALA A 214 -10.85 1.03 23.95
N LEU A 215 -10.17 0.97 25.11
CA LEU A 215 -10.57 1.70 26.31
C LEU A 215 -10.65 3.20 26.07
N TYR A 216 -9.67 3.77 25.36
CA TYR A 216 -9.66 5.19 25.00
C TYR A 216 -10.84 5.56 24.10
N ILE A 217 -11.11 4.79 23.05
CA ILE A 217 -12.25 5.02 22.15
C ILE A 217 -13.57 4.98 22.93
N ILE A 218 -13.74 4.01 23.83
CA ILE A 218 -14.93 3.90 24.67
C ILE A 218 -15.06 5.12 25.59
N GLN A 219 -13.98 5.58 26.22
CA GLN A 219 -13.98 6.77 27.08
C GLN A 219 -14.32 8.06 26.31
N GLN A 220 -13.91 8.16 25.05
CA GLN A 220 -14.28 9.31 24.21
C GLN A 220 -15.76 9.28 23.81
N GLY A 221 -16.33 8.09 23.56
CA GLY A 221 -17.75 7.92 23.19
C GLY A 221 -18.72 7.87 24.38
N SER A 222 -18.25 7.45 25.56
CA SER A 222 -19.04 7.29 26.78
C SER A 222 -18.48 8.18 27.87
N LYS A 223 -19.33 9.00 28.51
CA LYS A 223 -18.97 9.77 29.72
C LYS A 223 -18.59 8.89 30.93
N LYS A 224 -18.65 7.57 30.81
CA LYS A 224 -18.26 6.59 31.83
C LYS A 224 -17.15 5.69 31.30
N ALA A 225 -16.02 5.67 32.01
CA ALA A 225 -14.94 4.73 31.76
C ALA A 225 -15.37 3.31 32.16
N PRO A 226 -15.12 2.29 31.32
CA PRO A 226 -15.37 0.90 31.69
C PRO A 226 -14.42 0.48 32.82
N VAL A 227 -14.99 -0.11 33.87
CA VAL A 227 -14.22 -0.63 35.01
C VAL A 227 -13.69 -2.02 34.64
N VAL A 228 -12.43 -2.09 34.27
CA VAL A 228 -11.74 -3.36 34.09
C VAL A 228 -11.36 -3.91 35.47
N SER A 229 -11.67 -5.18 35.73
CA SER A 229 -11.29 -5.83 36.99
C SER A 229 -9.77 -5.80 37.16
N LYS A 230 -9.28 -5.47 38.37
CA LYS A 230 -7.84 -5.51 38.71
C LYS A 230 -7.20 -6.86 38.38
N LEU A 231 -7.98 -7.93 38.39
CA LEU A 231 -7.54 -9.27 38.04
C LEU A 231 -7.10 -9.39 36.57
N GLU A 232 -7.63 -8.61 35.63
CA GLU A 232 -7.17 -8.68 34.24
C GLU A 232 -5.70 -8.27 34.15
N SER A 233 -5.35 -7.15 34.78
CA SER A 233 -4.05 -6.50 34.64
C SER A 233 -2.99 -6.99 35.63
N ASP A 234 -3.39 -7.54 36.78
CA ASP A 234 -2.49 -7.94 37.86
C ASP A 234 -2.37 -9.46 37.96
N ALA A 235 -1.24 -9.99 37.46
CA ALA A 235 -0.92 -11.41 37.51
C ALA A 235 -0.79 -11.93 38.95
N THR A 236 -0.24 -11.11 39.85
CA THR A 236 -0.07 -11.46 41.26
C THR A 236 -1.42 -11.56 41.95
N ALA A 237 -2.32 -10.60 41.73
CA ALA A 237 -3.68 -10.64 42.27
C ALA A 237 -4.47 -11.84 41.74
N ARG A 238 -4.33 -12.18 40.45
CA ARG A 238 -4.90 -13.43 39.90
C ARG A 238 -4.35 -14.67 40.56
N HIS A 239 -3.04 -14.73 40.73
CA HIS A 239 -2.40 -15.88 41.36
C HIS A 239 -2.83 -16.03 42.82
N GLN A 240 -2.92 -14.92 43.57
CA GLN A 240 -3.42 -14.93 44.94
C GLN A 240 -4.89 -15.35 45.01
N LEU A 241 -5.75 -14.84 44.12
CA LEU A 241 -7.14 -15.27 44.03
C LEU A 241 -7.24 -16.77 43.76
N PHE A 242 -6.49 -17.25 42.77
CA PHE A 242 -6.44 -18.67 42.42
C PHE A 242 -6.01 -19.52 43.62
N LEU A 243 -4.90 -19.18 44.28
CA LEU A 243 -4.41 -19.90 45.46
C LEU A 243 -5.42 -19.88 46.61
N ARG A 244 -6.07 -18.74 46.88
CA ARG A 244 -7.08 -18.61 47.92
C ARG A 244 -8.27 -19.52 47.62
N THR A 245 -8.82 -19.44 46.40
CA THR A 245 -9.97 -20.25 45.98
C THR A 245 -9.64 -21.74 45.96
N TRP A 246 -8.45 -22.11 45.49
CA TRP A 246 -7.98 -23.50 45.48
C TRP A 246 -7.85 -24.07 46.90
N ARG A 247 -7.21 -23.34 47.82
CA ARG A 247 -7.10 -23.74 49.23
C ARG A 247 -8.46 -23.91 49.88
N GLN A 248 -9.37 -22.97 49.64
CA GLN A 248 -10.74 -23.04 50.15
C GLN A 248 -11.45 -24.31 49.66
N GLN A 249 -11.46 -24.56 48.35
CA GLN A 249 -12.09 -25.75 47.75
C GLN A 249 -11.52 -27.07 48.32
N CYS A 250 -10.19 -27.15 48.44
CA CYS A 250 -9.53 -28.32 49.00
C CYS A 250 -9.91 -28.54 50.48
N SER A 251 -10.15 -27.47 51.25
CA SER A 251 -10.53 -27.54 52.66
C SER A 251 -12.00 -27.89 52.88
N GLU A 252 -12.90 -27.45 52.00
CA GLU A 252 -14.35 -27.64 52.14
C GLU A 252 -14.81 -29.05 51.73
N LYS A 253 -14.25 -29.61 50.65
CA LYS A 253 -14.71 -30.90 50.10
C LYS A 253 -13.55 -31.80 49.68
N LYS A 254 -13.46 -32.99 50.31
CA LYS A 254 -12.49 -34.04 49.93
C LYS A 254 -12.57 -34.43 48.44
N ALA A 255 -13.77 -34.40 47.86
CA ALA A 255 -13.96 -34.68 46.43
C ALA A 255 -13.27 -33.64 45.53
N GLN A 256 -13.29 -32.36 45.90
CA GLN A 256 -12.60 -31.31 45.16
C GLN A 256 -11.09 -31.45 45.27
N ALA A 257 -10.57 -31.74 46.46
CA ALA A 257 -9.14 -32.02 46.67
C ALA A 257 -8.65 -33.24 45.87
N LYS A 258 -9.49 -34.26 45.68
CA LYS A 258 -9.20 -35.42 44.83
C LYS A 258 -9.18 -35.02 43.35
N GLY A 259 -10.16 -34.25 42.89
CA GLY A 259 -10.23 -33.76 41.51
C GLY A 259 -9.04 -32.89 41.11
N TRP A 260 -8.61 -31.96 41.98
CA TRP A 260 -7.42 -31.15 41.74
C TRP A 260 -6.13 -31.98 41.66
N ARG A 261 -5.99 -33.02 42.49
CA ARG A 261 -4.85 -33.94 42.44
C ARG A 261 -4.80 -34.70 41.10
N GLN A 262 -5.92 -35.27 40.70
CA GLN A 262 -6.01 -35.99 39.43
C GLN A 262 -5.69 -35.08 38.23
N TRP A 263 -6.19 -33.83 38.23
CA TRP A 263 -5.89 -32.87 37.18
C TRP A 263 -4.40 -32.50 37.09
N LEU A 264 -3.72 -32.34 38.23
CA LEU A 264 -2.28 -32.09 38.27
C LEU A 264 -1.48 -33.29 37.75
N GLU A 265 -1.86 -34.51 38.14
CA GLU A 265 -1.23 -35.76 37.69
C GLU A 265 -1.42 -35.99 36.18
N GLU A 266 -2.61 -35.68 35.64
CA GLU A 266 -2.90 -35.77 34.20
C GLU A 266 -2.17 -34.69 33.38
N GLY A 267 -2.01 -33.47 33.93
CA GLY A 267 -1.28 -32.38 33.29
C GLY A 267 0.22 -32.67 33.09
N ASP A 268 0.85 -33.34 34.06
CA ASP A 268 2.26 -33.76 33.97
C ASP A 268 2.48 -34.92 32.97
N ALA A 269 1.47 -35.76 32.76
CA ALA A 269 1.51 -36.84 31.76
C ALA A 269 1.50 -36.32 30.31
N VAL A 270 0.88 -35.16 30.05
CA VAL A 270 0.86 -34.55 28.70
C VAL A 270 2.16 -33.77 28.42
N GLY A 271 2.80 -33.20 29.45
CA GLY A 271 4.07 -32.47 29.32
C GLY A 271 5.32 -33.35 29.16
N SER A 272 5.22 -34.64 29.43
CA SER A 272 6.32 -35.62 29.31
C SER A 272 6.33 -36.39 27.97
N ALA A 273 5.25 -36.30 27.17
CA ALA A 273 5.18 -36.90 25.83
C ALA A 273 5.54 -35.92 24.69
N GLY A 274 5.92 -34.67 25.01
CA GLY A 274 6.17 -33.60 24.03
C GLY A 274 7.48 -32.84 24.26
N ARG A 275 8.56 -33.55 24.60
CA ARG A 275 9.94 -33.04 24.53
C ARG A 275 10.82 -33.99 23.72
#